data_AF-A0A518G6F0-F1
#
_entry.id   AF-A0A518G6F0-F1
#
_cell.length_a   1.000
_cell.length_b   1.000
_cell.length_c   1.000
_cell.angle_alpha   90.00
_cell.angle_beta   90.00
_cell.angle_gamma   90.00
#
_symmetry.space_group_name_H-M   'P 1'
#
loop_
_entity.id
_entity.type
_entity.pdbx_description
1 polymer ?
#
loop_
_entity_poly.entity_id
_entity_poly.type
_entity_poly.pdbx_seq_one_letter_code
_entity_poly.pdbx_strand_id
1 'polypeptide(L)'
;MILRDSFEPLEDSQTVGFHDGSVIACGPKRKPTAKPIKDRGIHIDPDGVCDETFYSPTYWHDWDVVQRDKAVTILANRINTRRSIRELVLPELQAIQAALTSIQDRLERMESVASHQASLPNS
;
A
#
# COMPACT_ATOMS: atom_id res chain seq x y z
N MET A 1 15.05 49.32 29.69
CA MET A 1 13.79 49.56 28.95
C MET A 1 14.11 49.37 27.47
N ILE A 2 13.25 48.65 26.73
CA ILE A 2 13.33 48.34 25.27
C ILE A 2 14.34 47.20 24.96
N LEU A 3 14.00 46.04 24.38
CA LEU A 3 12.79 45.46 23.79
C LEU A 3 12.65 43.99 24.23
N ARG A 4 11.43 43.57 24.56
CA ARG A 4 11.07 42.16 24.68
C ARG A 4 10.98 41.62 23.26
N ASP A 5 11.85 40.66 22.92
CA ASP A 5 11.62 39.81 21.76
C ASP A 5 10.37 38.99 22.04
N SER A 6 9.26 39.45 21.48
CA SER A 6 8.02 38.71 21.38
C SER A 6 8.34 37.48 20.52
N PHE A 7 8.60 36.36 21.19
CA PHE A 7 8.60 35.05 20.54
C PHE A 7 7.15 34.77 20.14
N GLU A 8 6.75 35.25 18.95
CA GLU A 8 5.47 34.86 18.38
C GLU A 8 5.50 33.34 18.20
N PRO A 9 4.48 32.61 18.68
CA PRO A 9 4.39 31.19 18.39
C PRO A 9 4.23 31.08 16.87
N LEU A 10 5.24 30.47 16.22
CA LEU A 10 5.13 30.02 14.84
C LEU A 10 3.81 29.26 14.74
N GLU A 11 2.89 29.80 13.96
CA GLU A 11 1.58 29.23 13.73
C GLU A 11 1.72 27.74 13.48
N ASP A 12 0.97 26.99 14.28
CA ASP A 12 0.71 25.58 14.16
C ASP A 12 0.59 25.18 12.68
N SER A 13 1.68 24.68 12.10
CA SER A 13 1.66 23.95 10.83
C SER A 13 1.04 22.58 11.12
N GLN A 14 -0.25 22.60 11.43
CA GLN A 14 -1.07 21.41 11.47
C GLN A 14 -1.10 20.90 10.03
N THR A 15 -0.33 19.86 9.78
CA THR A 15 -0.44 19.08 8.56
C THR A 15 -1.81 18.40 8.59
N VAL A 16 -2.84 19.13 8.16
CA VAL A 16 -4.20 18.59 7.99
C VAL A 16 -4.09 17.53 6.89
N GLY A 17 -4.47 16.31 7.27
CA GLY A 17 -4.06 15.06 6.62
C GLY A 17 -4.19 15.04 5.10
N PHE A 18 -3.15 14.53 4.45
CA PHE A 18 -3.22 14.16 3.04
C PHE A 18 -4.27 13.05 2.88
N HIS A 19 -5.38 13.37 2.20
CA HIS A 19 -6.46 12.41 1.90
C HIS A 19 -6.15 11.52 0.68
N ASP A 20 -4.92 11.58 0.17
CA ASP A 20 -4.43 10.79 -0.97
C ASP A 20 -3.95 9.38 -0.57
N GLY A 21 -3.96 9.05 0.73
CA GLY A 21 -3.45 7.77 1.25
C GLY A 21 -1.94 7.73 1.47
N SER A 22 -1.25 8.87 1.38
CA SER A 22 0.18 9.02 1.68
C SER A 22 0.46 8.86 3.18
N VAL A 23 1.43 8.03 3.51
CA VAL A 23 1.90 7.84 4.89
C VAL A 23 2.98 8.88 5.18
N ILE A 24 2.69 9.81 6.08
CA ILE A 24 3.64 10.84 6.53
C ILE A 24 4.55 10.38 7.67
N ALA A 25 4.08 9.39 8.44
CA ALA A 25 4.85 8.81 9.53
C ALA A 25 4.40 7.37 9.79
N CYS A 26 5.34 6.50 10.14
CA CYS A 26 5.03 5.17 10.65
C CYS A 26 6.13 4.66 11.57
N GLY A 27 5.77 3.70 12.42
CA GLY A 27 6.67 3.12 13.40
C GLY A 27 6.63 1.59 13.30
N PRO A 28 7.74 0.90 13.57
CA PRO A 28 7.73 -0.54 13.53
C PRO A 28 6.94 -1.08 14.72
N LYS A 29 6.10 -2.07 14.44
CA LYS A 29 5.38 -2.83 15.46
C LYS A 29 5.74 -4.29 15.31
N ARG A 30 5.93 -4.99 16.44
CA ARG A 30 6.11 -6.45 16.40
C ARG A 30 4.85 -7.07 15.81
N LYS A 31 5.05 -8.01 14.87
CA LYS A 31 3.94 -8.75 14.26
C LYS A 31 3.05 -9.34 15.36
N PRO A 32 1.74 -9.06 15.37
CA PRO A 32 0.83 -9.63 16.35
C PRO A 32 0.84 -11.16 16.25
N THR A 33 0.71 -11.84 17.39
CA THR A 33 0.53 -13.30 17.41
C THR A 33 -0.88 -13.67 16.94
N ALA A 34 -1.09 -14.93 16.54
CA ALA A 34 -2.35 -15.38 15.93
C ALA A 34 -3.60 -15.14 16.81
N LYS A 35 -3.44 -15.21 18.14
CA LYS A 35 -4.54 -15.01 19.10
C LYS A 35 -5.05 -13.55 19.08
N PRO A 36 -4.21 -12.51 19.29
CA PRO A 36 -4.60 -11.11 19.11
C PRO A 36 -5.21 -10.77 17.75
N ILE A 37 -4.73 -11.37 16.66
CA ILE A 37 -5.28 -11.13 15.30
C ILE A 37 -6.76 -11.52 15.26
N LYS A 38 -7.09 -12.72 15.77
CA LYS A 38 -8.47 -13.22 15.80
C LYS A 38 -9.34 -12.47 16.81
N ASP A 39 -8.81 -12.23 18.01
CA ASP A 39 -9.58 -11.66 19.13
C ASP A 39 -9.90 -10.17 18.93
N ARG A 40 -9.02 -9.42 18.25
CA ARG A 40 -9.17 -7.97 18.02
C ARG A 40 -9.49 -7.60 16.58
N GLY A 41 -9.63 -8.59 15.69
CA GLY A 41 -9.88 -8.35 14.27
C GLY A 41 -8.76 -7.56 13.58
N ILE A 42 -7.50 -7.79 13.95
CA ILE A 42 -6.37 -7.04 13.38
C ILE A 42 -6.21 -7.47 11.92
N HIS A 43 -6.42 -6.54 11.00
CA HIS A 43 -6.10 -6.72 9.60
C HIS A 43 -4.68 -6.23 9.33
N ILE A 44 -3.87 -7.03 8.63
CA ILE A 44 -2.57 -6.59 8.13
C ILE A 44 -2.73 -6.41 6.63
N ASP A 45 -2.55 -5.18 6.16
CA ASP A 45 -2.65 -4.87 4.74
C ASP A 45 -1.48 -5.50 3.95
N PRO A 46 -1.56 -5.54 2.60
CA PRO A 46 -0.46 -6.02 1.77
C PRO A 46 0.85 -5.22 1.90
N ASP A 47 0.79 -4.01 2.46
CA ASP A 47 1.97 -3.17 2.75
C ASP A 47 2.64 -3.49 4.09
N GLY A 48 2.00 -4.31 4.93
CA GLY A 48 2.45 -4.69 6.26
C GLY A 48 2.00 -3.73 7.38
N VAL A 49 1.04 -2.85 7.09
CA VAL A 49 0.39 -1.95 8.05
C VAL A 49 -0.71 -2.71 8.77
N CYS A 50 -0.74 -2.60 10.09
CA CYS A 50 -1.72 -3.31 10.94
C CYS A 50 -2.55 -2.38 11.83
N ASP A 51 -2.15 -1.12 11.96
CA ASP A 51 -2.87 -0.09 12.68
C ASP A 51 -2.60 1.25 11.99
N GLU A 52 -3.65 2.04 11.77
CA GLU A 52 -3.56 3.42 11.28
C GLU A 52 -4.11 4.34 12.36
N THR A 53 -3.34 5.37 12.72
CA THR A 53 -3.72 6.34 13.75
C THR A 53 -3.54 7.75 13.23
N PHE A 54 -4.49 8.63 13.53
CA PHE A 54 -4.41 10.05 13.16
C PHE A 54 -3.31 10.81 13.92
N TYR A 55 -2.89 10.27 15.07
CA TYR A 55 -1.90 10.90 15.94
C TYR A 55 -0.70 9.98 16.14
N SER A 56 0.46 10.61 16.38
CA SER A 56 1.70 9.92 16.74
C SER A 56 1.49 9.12 18.03
N PRO A 57 1.78 7.81 18.04
CA PRO A 57 1.67 7.01 19.23
C PRO A 57 2.65 7.46 20.33
N THR A 58 2.19 7.44 21.58
CA THR A 58 3.00 7.87 22.74
C THR A 58 4.22 6.99 22.99
N TYR A 59 4.20 5.72 22.55
CA TYR A 59 5.34 4.81 22.71
C TYR A 59 6.56 5.20 21.83
N TRP A 60 6.42 6.17 20.92
CA TRP A 60 7.56 6.73 20.17
C TRP A 60 8.40 7.71 21.01
N HIS A 61 7.90 8.14 22.17
CA HIS A 61 8.63 9.08 23.03
C HIS A 61 9.82 8.43 23.74
N ASP A 62 9.84 7.09 23.87
CA ASP A 62 10.94 6.35 24.49
C ASP A 62 12.16 6.18 23.57
N TRP A 63 12.04 6.58 22.29
CA TRP A 63 13.10 6.47 21.30
C TRP A 63 13.95 7.73 21.28
N ASP A 64 15.25 7.56 21.04
CA ASP A 64 16.13 8.69 20.73
C ASP A 64 15.62 9.44 19.47
N VAL A 65 15.79 10.77 19.46
CA VAL A 65 15.25 11.64 18.41
C VAL A 65 15.79 11.26 17.03
N VAL A 66 17.09 10.94 16.93
CA VAL A 66 17.72 10.56 15.65
C VAL A 66 17.23 9.20 15.19
N GLN A 67 17.04 8.26 16.12
CA GLN A 67 16.49 6.94 15.81
C GLN A 67 15.05 7.04 15.31
N ARG A 68 14.22 7.85 15.97
CA ARG A 68 12.83 8.10 15.58
C ARG A 68 12.75 8.72 14.19
N ASP A 69 13.49 9.79 13.94
CA ASP A 69 13.46 10.49 12.65
C ASP A 69 13.85 9.58 11.48
N LYS A 70 14.94 8.81 11.64
CA LYS A 70 15.39 7.85 10.61
C LYS A 70 14.37 6.74 10.39
N ALA A 71 13.86 6.13 11.46
CA ALA A 71 12.94 5.02 11.34
C ALA A 71 11.61 5.45 10.70
N VAL A 72 11.07 6.60 11.12
CA VAL A 72 9.84 7.16 10.57
C VAL A 72 10.00 7.45 9.07
N THR A 73 11.06 8.15 8.70
CA THR A 73 11.33 8.52 7.30
C THR A 73 11.53 7.29 6.42
N ILE A 74 12.37 6.35 6.85
CA ILE A 74 12.68 5.15 6.04
C ILE A 74 11.43 4.28 5.87
N LEU A 75 10.67 4.04 6.95
CA LEU A 75 9.51 3.18 6.88
C LEU A 75 8.37 3.83 6.08
N ALA A 76 8.13 5.13 6.26
CA ALA A 76 7.09 5.86 5.53
C ALA A 76 7.39 5.85 4.02
N ASN A 77 8.63 6.16 3.65
CA ASN A 77 9.08 6.09 2.26
C ASN A 77 8.92 4.69 1.67
N ARG A 78 9.20 3.63 2.43
CA ARG A 78 9.04 2.25 1.96
C ARG A 78 7.57 1.89 1.73
N ILE A 79 6.66 2.32 2.59
CA ILE A 79 5.21 2.07 2.42
C ILE A 79 4.71 2.83 1.19
N ASN A 80 5.00 4.14 1.10
CA ASN A 80 4.57 4.95 -0.04
C ASN A 80 5.13 4.40 -1.35
N THR A 81 6.40 4.01 -1.39
CA THR A 81 7.00 3.39 -2.59
C THR A 81 6.28 2.11 -3.00
N ARG A 82 5.93 1.23 -2.06
CA ARG A 82 5.18 0.01 -2.37
C ARG A 82 3.78 0.31 -2.90
N ARG A 83 3.08 1.28 -2.29
CA ARG A 83 1.77 1.74 -2.74
C ARG A 83 1.83 2.30 -4.15
N SER A 84 2.78 3.19 -4.44
CA SER A 84 2.98 3.76 -5.78
C SER A 84 3.33 2.68 -6.81
N ILE A 85 4.24 1.76 -6.50
CA ILE A 85 4.55 0.63 -7.41
C ILE A 85 3.30 -0.19 -7.66
N ARG A 86 2.51 -0.49 -6.62
CA ARG A 86 1.28 -1.29 -6.77
C ARG A 86 0.27 -0.58 -7.66
N GLU A 87 0.05 0.71 -7.44
CA GLU A 87 -0.86 1.53 -8.23
C GLU A 87 -0.46 1.59 -9.71
N LEU A 88 0.84 1.65 -9.99
CA LEU A 88 1.37 1.65 -11.35
C LEU A 88 1.34 0.28 -12.02
N VAL A 89 1.57 -0.81 -11.26
CA VAL A 89 1.80 -2.14 -11.83
C VAL A 89 0.54 -3.02 -11.86
N LEU A 90 -0.33 -2.96 -10.85
CA LEU A 90 -1.51 -3.84 -10.80
C LEU A 90 -2.48 -3.67 -11.98
N PRO A 91 -2.82 -2.44 -12.42
CA PRO A 91 -3.72 -2.27 -13.56
C PRO A 91 -3.15 -2.88 -14.84
N GLU A 92 -1.85 -2.71 -15.08
CA GLU A 92 -1.16 -3.27 -16.24
C GLU A 92 -1.14 -4.80 -16.21
N LEU A 93 -0.89 -5.41 -15.05
CA LEU A 93 -0.96 -6.86 -14.89
C LEU A 93 -2.37 -7.40 -15.13
N GLN A 94 -3.41 -6.69 -14.67
CA GLN A 94 -4.80 -7.06 -14.93
C GLN A 94 -5.14 -6.96 -16.42
N ALA A 95 -4.68 -5.91 -17.11
CA ALA A 95 -4.88 -5.74 -18.54
C ALA A 95 -4.21 -6.86 -19.35
N ILE A 96 -2.98 -7.23 -19.00
CA ILE A 96 -2.25 -8.34 -19.62
C ILE A 96 -3.00 -9.66 -19.39
N GLN A 97 -3.45 -9.92 -18.17
CA GLN A 97 -4.21 -11.13 -17.84
C GLN A 97 -5.49 -11.22 -18.68
N ALA A 98 -6.25 -10.14 -18.80
CA ALA A 98 -7.47 -10.08 -19.61
C ALA A 98 -7.19 -10.33 -21.10
N ALA A 99 -6.10 -9.76 -21.63
CA ALA A 99 -5.68 -9.98 -23.00
C ALA A 99 -5.31 -11.45 -23.26
N LEU A 100 -4.57 -12.08 -22.34
CA LEU A 100 -4.20 -13.50 -22.43
C LEU A 100 -5.43 -14.41 -22.40
N THR A 101 -6.37 -14.17 -21.48
CA THR A 101 -7.63 -14.92 -21.44
C THR A 101 -8.40 -14.79 -22.76
N SER A 102 -8.52 -13.58 -23.31
CA SER A 102 -9.19 -13.34 -24.60
C SER A 102 -8.50 -14.08 -25.77
N ILE A 103 -7.17 -14.10 -25.78
CA ILE A 103 -6.40 -14.86 -26.78
C ILE A 103 -6.66 -16.36 -26.64
N GLN A 104 -6.63 -16.87 -25.41
CA GLN A 104 -6.89 -18.29 -25.13
C GLN A 104 -8.29 -18.70 -25.60
N ASP A 105 -9.33 -17.91 -25.28
CA ASP A 105 -10.70 -18.15 -25.73
C ASP A 105 -10.85 -18.14 -27.26
N ARG A 106 -10.03 -17.34 -27.95
CA ARG A 106 -10.03 -17.30 -29.42
C ARG A 106 -9.34 -18.54 -30.00
N LEU A 107 -8.23 -18.98 -29.42
CA LEU A 107 -7.53 -20.19 -29.83
C LEU A 107 -8.41 -21.43 -29.66
N GLU A 108 -9.05 -21.59 -28.50
CA GLU A 108 -9.94 -22.73 -28.22
C GLU A 108 -11.10 -22.80 -29.23
N ARG A 109 -11.68 -21.64 -29.59
CA ARG A 109 -12.71 -21.56 -30.64
C ARG A 109 -12.18 -21.99 -32.01
N MET A 110 -11.00 -21.52 -32.42
CA MET A 110 -10.42 -21.91 -33.71
C MET A 110 -10.08 -23.40 -33.75
N GLU A 111 -9.52 -23.94 -32.68
CA GLU A 111 -9.21 -25.36 -32.54
C GLU A 111 -10.47 -26.22 -32.62
N SER A 112 -11.57 -25.77 -32.01
CA SER A 112 -12.86 -26.47 -32.10
C SER A 112 -13.41 -26.51 -33.54
N VAL A 113 -13.30 -25.40 -34.28
CA VAL A 113 -13.74 -25.31 -35.68
C VAL A 113 -12.86 -26.17 -36.58
N ALA A 114 -11.54 -26.12 -36.42
CA ALA A 114 -10.59 -26.93 -37.18
C ALA A 114 -10.83 -28.43 -36.95
N SER A 115 -11.04 -28.83 -35.69
CA SER A 115 -11.36 -30.21 -35.32
C SER A 115 -12.68 -30.68 -35.94
N HIS A 116 -13.68 -29.81 -36.00
CA HIS A 116 -14.97 -30.11 -36.64
C HIS A 116 -14.82 -30.30 -38.17
N GLN A 117 -14.05 -29.45 -38.85
CA GLN A 117 -13.81 -29.57 -40.29
C GLN A 117 -13.01 -30.82 -40.66
N ALA A 118 -12.03 -31.21 -39.83
CA ALA A 118 -11.25 -32.43 -40.02
C ALA A 118 -12.08 -33.72 -39.83
N SER A 119 -13.24 -33.64 -39.18
CA SER A 119 -14.13 -34.77 -38.93
C SER A 119 -15.17 -35.03 -40.04
N LEU A 120 -15.27 -34.15 -41.04
CA LEU A 120 -16.17 -34.34 -42.18
C LEU A 120 -15.53 -35.28 -43.21
N PRO A 121 -16.18 -36.40 -43.59
CA PRO A 121 -15.63 -37.31 -44.60
C PRO A 121 -15.62 -36.63 -45.97
N ASN A 122 -14.47 -36.71 -46.65
CA ASN A 122 -14.32 -36.27 -48.04
C ASN A 122 -15.41 -36.95 -48.89
N SER A 123 -16.39 -36.16 -49.32
CA SER A 123 -17.47 -36.57 -50.23
C SER A 123 -17.01 -36.49 -51.68
#